data_AF-A0A3B9JAB1-F1
#
_entry.id   AF-A0A3B9JAB1-F1
#
_cell.length_a   1.000
_cell.length_b   1.000
_cell.length_c   1.000
_cell.angle_alpha   90.00
_cell.angle_beta   90.00
_cell.angle_gamma   90.00
#
_symmetry.space_group_name_H-M   'P 1'
#
loop_
_entity.id
_entity.type
_entity.pdbx_description
1 polymer ?
#
loop_
_entity_poly.entity_id
_entity_poly.type
_entity_poly.pdbx_seq_one_letter_code
_entity_poly.pdbx_strand_id
1 'polypeptide(L)'
;MTNLTALRERFGAKAQENVILAPYTSARIGGPADLLVTLSSADELAEAVTICWHEAIPFSLLGGGSNILVSDKGLRGVALLNRAKAVEFRAGPEPVLWAESGV
;
A
#
# COMPACT_ATOMS: atom_id res chain seq x y z
N MET A 1 -6.13 -16.28 13.99
CA MET A 1 -6.28 -15.92 12.56
C MET A 1 -6.52 -14.43 12.49
N THR A 2 -5.75 -13.69 11.69
CA THR A 2 -5.92 -12.24 11.51
C THR A 2 -7.22 -11.99 10.74
N ASN A 3 -8.11 -11.13 11.24
CA ASN A 3 -9.37 -10.82 10.56
C ASN A 3 -9.12 -9.80 9.44
N LEU A 4 -9.14 -10.25 8.19
CA LEU A 4 -8.89 -9.40 7.01
C LEU A 4 -10.19 -8.91 6.35
N THR A 5 -11.34 -9.25 6.92
CA THR A 5 -12.67 -9.02 6.33
C THR A 5 -12.96 -7.53 6.15
N ALA A 6 -12.64 -6.70 7.15
CA ALA A 6 -12.92 -5.26 7.12
C ALA A 6 -12.26 -4.56 5.91
N LEU A 7 -11.01 -4.90 5.60
CA LEU A 7 -10.31 -4.34 4.44
C LEU A 7 -10.90 -4.83 3.11
N ARG A 8 -11.32 -6.10 3.05
CA ARG A 8 -11.94 -6.65 1.84
C ARG A 8 -13.31 -6.03 1.56
N GLU A 9 -14.13 -5.88 2.59
CA GLU A 9 -15.44 -5.21 2.48
C GLU A 9 -15.27 -3.74 2.10
N ARG A 10 -14.27 -3.06 2.67
CA ARG A 10 -14.03 -1.64 2.37
C ARG A 10 -13.47 -1.39 0.98
N PHE A 11 -12.45 -2.15 0.58
CA PHE A 11 -11.67 -1.87 -0.63
C PHE A 11 -12.02 -2.77 -1.83
N GLY A 12 -12.85 -3.81 -1.64
CA GLY A 12 -13.37 -4.66 -2.71
C GLY A 12 -12.26 -5.20 -3.62
N ALA A 13 -12.36 -4.93 -4.92
CA ALA A 13 -11.39 -5.40 -5.92
C ALA A 13 -9.96 -4.87 -5.71
N LYS A 14 -9.78 -3.79 -4.94
CA LYS A 14 -8.45 -3.27 -4.57
C LYS A 14 -7.75 -4.13 -3.52
N ALA A 15 -8.48 -5.00 -2.81
CA ALA A 15 -7.95 -5.91 -1.79
C ALA A 15 -7.88 -7.35 -2.34
N GLN A 16 -6.67 -7.83 -2.61
CA GLN A 16 -6.41 -9.12 -3.26
C GLN A 16 -5.65 -10.06 -2.31
N GLU A 17 -6.11 -11.30 -2.18
CA GLU A 17 -5.50 -12.29 -1.29
C GLU A 17 -4.36 -13.05 -1.97
N ASN A 18 -3.39 -13.52 -1.17
CA ASN A 18 -2.30 -14.42 -1.60
C ASN A 18 -1.47 -13.90 -2.80
N VAL A 19 -1.24 -12.59 -2.87
CA VAL A 19 -0.55 -11.96 -4.00
C VAL A 19 0.96 -12.08 -3.87
N ILE A 20 1.64 -12.60 -4.90
CA ILE A 20 3.10 -12.61 -5.00
C ILE A 20 3.64 -11.18 -5.06
N LEU A 21 4.56 -10.83 -4.16
CA LEU A 21 5.10 -9.48 -4.04
C LEU A 21 6.28 -9.18 -4.97
N ALA A 22 6.92 -10.20 -5.56
CA ALA A 22 8.04 -10.01 -6.50
C ALA A 22 7.77 -8.98 -7.64
N PRO A 23 6.59 -8.93 -8.28
CA PRO A 23 6.29 -7.91 -9.30
C PRO A 23 6.24 -6.46 -8.77
N TYR A 24 6.19 -6.27 -7.45
CA TYR A 24 6.06 -4.98 -6.80
C TYR A 24 7.38 -4.50 -6.15
N THR A 25 8.48 -5.24 -6.32
CA THR A 25 9.81 -4.86 -5.83
C THR A 25 10.79 -4.72 -6.99
N SER A 26 11.73 -3.76 -6.90
CA SER A 26 12.76 -3.60 -7.94
C SER A 26 13.73 -4.78 -8.00
N ALA A 27 13.94 -5.45 -6.87
CA ALA A 27 14.73 -6.68 -6.79
C ALA A 27 14.07 -7.87 -7.47
N ARG A 28 12.76 -7.79 -7.77
CA ARG A 28 11.95 -8.90 -8.33
C ARG A 28 11.95 -10.14 -7.45
N ILE A 29 12.08 -9.95 -6.14
CA ILE A 29 12.04 -10.98 -5.11
C ILE A 29 10.89 -10.65 -4.16
N GLY A 30 10.18 -11.69 -3.71
CA GLY A 30 9.09 -11.54 -2.76
C GLY A 30 8.03 -12.63 -2.89
N GLY A 31 7.82 -13.38 -1.81
CA GLY A 31 6.76 -14.37 -1.68
C GLY A 31 5.36 -13.74 -1.54
N PRO A 32 4.34 -14.55 -1.19
CA PRO A 32 2.95 -14.09 -1.12
C PRO A 32 2.68 -13.19 0.10
N ALA A 33 1.90 -12.12 -0.08
CA ALA A 33 1.23 -11.44 1.03
C ALA A 33 -0.12 -12.09 1.31
N ASP A 34 -0.56 -12.14 2.58
CA ASP A 34 -1.93 -12.62 2.88
C ASP A 34 -2.99 -11.75 2.19
N LEU A 35 -2.77 -10.43 2.22
CA LEU A 35 -3.59 -9.45 1.50
C LEU A 35 -2.72 -8.33 0.95
N LEU A 36 -2.93 -7.95 -0.31
CA LEU A 36 -2.42 -6.73 -0.92
C LEU A 36 -3.59 -5.76 -1.13
N VAL A 37 -3.49 -4.54 -0.61
CA VAL A 37 -4.48 -3.48 -0.85
C VAL A 37 -3.83 -2.34 -1.63
N THR A 38 -4.35 -2.03 -2.82
CA THR A 38 -3.86 -0.92 -3.65
C THR A 38 -4.62 0.36 -3.33
N LEU A 39 -3.91 1.43 -2.96
CA LEU A 39 -4.49 2.67 -2.45
C LEU A 39 -4.08 3.83 -3.36
N SER A 40 -5.04 4.64 -3.79
CA SER A 40 -4.85 5.63 -4.88
C SER A 40 -4.91 7.08 -4.42
N SER A 41 -5.03 7.33 -3.11
CA SER A 41 -5.00 8.67 -2.52
C SER A 41 -4.48 8.62 -1.07
N ALA A 42 -4.09 9.78 -0.54
CA ALA A 42 -3.76 9.94 0.87
C ALA A 42 -4.93 9.55 1.81
N ASP A 43 -6.18 9.81 1.40
CA ASP A 43 -7.36 9.46 2.19
C ASP A 43 -7.58 7.94 2.27
N GLU A 44 -7.43 7.23 1.15
CA GLU A 44 -7.50 5.75 1.16
C GLU A 44 -6.38 5.14 2.02
N LEU A 45 -5.18 5.74 1.99
CA LEU A 45 -4.06 5.37 2.87
C LEU A 45 -4.39 5.55 4.34
N ALA A 46 -4.88 6.73 4.73
CA ALA A 46 -5.25 7.03 6.09
C ALA A 46 -6.33 6.06 6.58
N GLU A 47 -7.34 5.78 5.76
CA GLU A 47 -8.42 4.86 6.09
C GLU A 47 -7.93 3.42 6.27
N ALA A 48 -7.12 2.90 5.33
CA ALA A 48 -6.61 1.54 5.41
C ALA A 48 -5.73 1.33 6.65
N VAL A 49 -4.84 2.28 6.93
CA VAL A 49 -3.97 2.24 8.13
C VAL A 49 -4.80 2.31 9.41
N THR A 50 -5.83 3.15 9.44
CA THR A 50 -6.75 3.29 10.59
C THR A 50 -7.47 1.97 10.86
N ILE A 51 -8.02 1.31 9.83
CA ILE A 51 -8.63 -0.02 9.96
C ILE A 51 -7.61 -1.02 10.52
N CYS A 52 -6.40 -1.07 9.97
CA CYS A 52 -5.37 -1.98 10.45
C CYS A 52 -5.01 -1.76 11.92
N TRP A 53 -4.92 -0.49 12.37
CA TRP A 53 -4.64 -0.18 13.78
C TRP A 53 -5.79 -0.58 14.70
N HIS A 54 -7.04 -0.26 14.35
CA HIS A 54 -8.21 -0.62 15.17
C HIS A 54 -8.38 -2.14 15.31
N GLU A 55 -8.14 -2.89 14.24
CA GLU A 55 -8.29 -4.35 14.19
C GLU A 55 -6.99 -5.09 14.61
N ALA A 56 -5.95 -4.37 15.02
CA ALA A 56 -4.63 -4.91 15.34
C ALA A 56 -4.04 -5.84 14.25
N ILE A 57 -4.30 -5.50 12.98
CA ILE A 57 -3.82 -6.23 11.81
C ILE A 57 -2.37 -5.79 11.53
N PRO A 58 -1.38 -6.71 11.52
CA PRO A 58 -0.04 -6.36 11.09
C PRO A 58 -0.04 -5.96 9.62
N PHE A 59 0.62 -4.86 9.28
CA PHE A 59 0.71 -4.39 7.91
C PHE A 59 2.08 -3.79 7.59
N SER A 60 2.39 -3.66 6.31
CA SER A 60 3.55 -2.94 5.80
C SER A 60 3.14 -2.05 4.65
N LEU A 61 3.65 -0.82 4.62
CA LEU A 61 3.44 0.12 3.54
C LEU A 61 4.48 -0.11 2.44
N LEU A 62 4.02 -0.31 1.21
CA LEU A 62 4.83 -0.51 0.02
C LEU A 62 4.66 0.69 -0.92
N GLY A 63 5.76 1.37 -1.25
CA GLY A 63 5.82 2.35 -2.33
C GLY A 63 6.20 1.69 -3.66
N GLY A 64 7.26 2.19 -4.30
CA GLY A 64 7.83 1.60 -5.53
C GLY A 64 8.65 0.32 -5.32
N GLY A 65 8.93 -0.08 -4.07
CA GLY A 65 9.66 -1.31 -3.74
C GLY A 65 11.15 -1.30 -4.14
N SER A 66 11.78 -0.12 -4.25
CA SER A 66 13.15 0.04 -4.75
C SER A 66 14.25 -0.23 -3.73
N ASN A 67 13.91 -0.23 -2.43
CA ASN A 67 14.88 -0.39 -1.35
C ASN A 67 14.40 -1.41 -0.29
N ILE A 68 13.74 -2.47 -0.73
CA ILE A 68 13.28 -3.55 0.16
C ILE A 68 13.59 -4.92 -0.44
N LEU A 69 13.74 -5.91 0.44
CA LEU A 69 13.79 -7.32 0.11
C LEU A 69 12.67 -8.03 0.86
N VAL A 70 11.70 -8.55 0.11
CA VAL A 70 10.62 -9.35 0.68
C VAL A 70 11.07 -10.82 0.66
N SER A 71 10.96 -11.53 1.79
CA SER A 71 11.32 -12.94 1.87
C SER A 71 10.48 -13.79 0.92
N ASP A 72 11.01 -14.91 0.43
CA ASP A 72 10.25 -15.93 -0.32
C ASP A 72 9.14 -16.57 0.52
N LYS A 73 9.26 -16.51 1.86
CA LYS A 73 8.19 -16.90 2.78
C LYS A 73 7.01 -15.93 2.76
N GLY A 74 7.16 -14.78 2.10
CA GLY A 74 6.12 -13.79 1.94
C GLY A 74 5.97 -12.83 3.12
N LEU A 75 4.80 -12.20 3.18
CA LEU A 75 4.43 -11.20 4.18
C LEU A 75 3.14 -11.61 4.89
N ARG A 76 3.22 -11.76 6.22
CA ARG A 76 2.03 -12.01 7.04
C ARG A 76 1.28 -10.71 7.31
N GLY A 77 -0.04 -10.75 7.22
CA GLY A 77 -0.89 -9.57 7.32
C GLY A 77 -1.03 -8.85 5.98
N VAL A 78 -1.00 -7.53 6.00
CA VAL A 78 -1.41 -6.71 4.84
C VAL A 78 -0.25 -5.95 4.24
N ALA A 79 -0.05 -6.08 2.93
CA ALA A 79 0.74 -5.15 2.15
C ALA A 79 -0.16 -4.00 1.65
N LEU A 80 0.08 -2.77 2.11
CA LEU A 80 -0.61 -1.57 1.63
C LEU A 80 0.23 -0.95 0.51
N LEU A 81 -0.21 -1.05 -0.75
CA LEU A 81 0.51 -0.52 -1.89
C LEU A 81 0.07 0.92 -2.19
N ASN A 82 0.95 1.86 -1.92
CA ASN A 82 0.75 3.28 -2.21
C ASN A 82 0.89 3.56 -3.71
N ARG A 83 -0.21 3.98 -4.33
CA ARG A 83 -0.33 4.50 -5.70
C ARG A 83 -0.99 5.87 -5.72
N ALA A 84 -0.92 6.62 -4.62
CA ALA A 84 -1.35 8.01 -4.51
C ALA A 84 -0.36 8.89 -5.31
N LYS A 85 -0.74 9.28 -6.53
CA LYS A 85 0.15 9.85 -7.56
C LYS A 85 -0.23 11.26 -7.99
N ALA A 86 -1.12 11.93 -7.26
CA ALA A 86 -1.52 13.27 -7.62
C ALA A 86 -0.34 14.25 -7.49
N VAL A 87 -0.25 15.17 -8.44
CA VAL A 87 0.74 16.25 -8.47
C VAL A 87 0.01 17.54 -8.84
N GLU A 88 0.24 18.60 -8.09
CA GLU A 88 -0.37 19.92 -8.31
C GLU A 88 0.73 20.99 -8.38
N PHE A 89 0.71 21.75 -9.46
CA PHE A 89 1.58 22.90 -9.64
C PHE A 89 0.79 24.18 -9.37
N ARG A 90 1.25 24.99 -8.42
CA ARG A 90 0.64 26.27 -8.06
C ARG A 90 1.56 27.38 -8.53
N ALA A 91 1.09 28.15 -9.51
CA ALA A 91 1.80 29.30 -10.04
C ALA A 91 1.66 30.51 -9.10
N GLY A 92 2.66 31.39 -9.11
CA GLY A 92 2.69 32.60 -8.28
C GLY A 92 4.10 33.20 -8.28
N PRO A 93 4.32 34.32 -7.58
CA PRO A 93 5.66 34.86 -7.36
C PRO A 93 6.59 33.86 -6.65
N GLU A 94 6.03 32.96 -5.85
CA GLU A 94 6.71 31.80 -5.26
C GLU A 94 5.98 30.52 -5.71
N PRO A 95 6.49 29.82 -6.74
CA PRO A 95 5.83 28.62 -7.26
C PRO A 95 5.95 27.45 -6.28
N VAL A 96 4.87 26.70 -6.12
CA VAL A 96 4.80 25.52 -5.23
C VAL A 96 4.43 24.28 -6.04
N LEU A 97 5.12 23.17 -5.75
CA LEU A 97 4.77 21.83 -6.19
C LEU A 97 4.27 21.04 -4.98
N TRP A 98 3.03 20.55 -5.06
CA TRP A 98 2.51 19.55 -4.14
C TRP A 98 2.48 18.19 -4.84
N ALA A 99 2.90 17.15 -4.15
CA ALA A 99 2.93 15.79 -4.67
C ALA A 99 2.52 14.81 -3.57
N GLU A 100 1.70 13.83 -3.94
CA GLU A 100 1.45 12.68 -3.07
C GLU A 100 2.67 11.77 -2.97
N SER A 101 2.70 10.96 -1.92
CA SER A 101 3.86 10.14 -1.57
C SER A 101 4.08 8.92 -2.48
N GLY A 102 3.15 8.62 -3.38
CA GLY A 102 3.24 7.50 -4.32
C GLY A 102 3.67 7.90 -5.74
N VAL A 103 3.99 9.18 -5.95
CA VAL A 103 4.56 9.74 -7.21
C VAL A 103 5.87 9.05 -7.57
#